data_AF-A0A6A6M822-F1
#
_entry.id   AF-A0A6A6M822-F1
#
_cell.length_a   1.000
_cell.length_b   1.000
_cell.length_c   1.000
_cell.angle_alpha   90.00
_cell.angle_beta   90.00
_cell.angle_gamma   90.00
#
_symmetry.space_group_name_H-M   'P 1'
#
loop_
_entity.id
_entity.type
_entity.pdbx_description
1 polymer ?
#
loop_
_entity_poly.entity_id
_entity_poly.type
_entity_poly.pdbx_seq_one_letter_code
_entity_poly.pdbx_strand_id
1 'polypeptide(L)'
;MELASRIWNLAPFAAMIAVECTDVGVSTISKAALAQGMSKYVSVVYYNALATLILLPYFIFHRKKRAPITLSLLVIFFLLALNGSTGQILFLTAVKLSSPTLSSAMANLIPIFTFLLALITSVVGSIIIALGFTVSCGDK
;
A
#
# COMPACT_ATOMS: atom_id res chain seq x y z
N MET A 1 35.05 -7.90 6.65
CA MET A 1 34.27 -7.11 5.67
C MET A 1 33.28 -7.98 4.88
N GLU A 2 33.60 -9.22 4.51
CA GLU A 2 32.63 -10.12 3.83
C GLU A 2 31.39 -10.49 4.67
N LEU A 3 31.53 -10.69 5.98
CA LEU A 3 30.39 -11.04 6.83
C LEU A 3 29.32 -9.93 6.85
N ALA A 4 29.76 -8.67 6.92
CA ALA A 4 28.86 -7.52 6.91
C ALA A 4 28.14 -7.36 5.56
N SER A 5 28.82 -7.59 4.43
CA SER A 5 28.17 -7.55 3.11
C SER A 5 27.17 -8.69 2.92
N ARG A 6 27.48 -9.90 3.42
CA ARG A 6 26.53 -11.02 3.42
C ARG A 6 25.29 -10.70 4.24
N ILE A 7 25.42 -10.10 5.42
CA ILE A 7 24.27 -9.70 6.25
C ILE A 7 23.39 -8.66 5.53
N TRP A 8 23.98 -7.67 4.88
CA TRP A 8 23.23 -6.69 4.08
C TRP A 8 22.49 -7.32 2.90
N ASN A 9 23.05 -8.34 2.27
CA ASN A 9 22.37 -9.10 1.21
C ASN A 9 21.20 -9.96 1.73
N LEU A 10 21.24 -10.40 2.99
CA LEU A 10 20.16 -11.16 3.62
C LEU A 10 19.03 -10.27 4.19
N ALA A 11 19.33 -9.00 4.51
CA ALA A 11 18.36 -8.06 5.06
C ALA A 11 17.03 -7.97 4.27
N PRO A 12 17.00 -7.85 2.93
CA PRO A 12 15.73 -7.79 2.19
C PRO A 12 14.93 -9.09 2.28
N PHE A 13 15.59 -10.25 2.32
CA PHE A 13 14.90 -11.54 2.48
C PHE A 13 14.26 -11.68 3.86
N ALA A 14 15.00 -11.33 4.91
CA ALA A 14 14.48 -11.33 6.27
C ALA A 14 13.31 -10.34 6.43
N ALA A 15 13.42 -9.15 5.84
CA ALA A 15 12.35 -8.16 5.82
C ALA A 15 11.09 -8.67 5.09
N MET A 16 11.26 -9.33 3.94
CA MET A 16 10.13 -9.89 3.20
C MET A 16 9.40 -10.98 3.99
N ILE A 17 10.15 -11.90 4.61
CA ILE A 17 9.56 -12.95 5.46
C ILE A 17 8.81 -12.31 6.64
N ALA A 18 9.40 -11.30 7.28
CA ALA A 18 8.74 -10.59 8.37
C ALA A 18 7.42 -9.95 7.92
N VAL A 19 7.41 -9.28 6.77
CA VAL A 19 6.22 -8.64 6.19
C VAL A 19 5.11 -9.67 5.94
N GLU A 20 5.42 -10.78 5.26
CA GLU A 20 4.44 -11.86 4.99
C GLU A 20 3.88 -12.49 6.27
N CYS A 21 4.75 -12.74 7.27
CA CYS A 21 4.30 -13.23 8.56
C CYS A 21 3.33 -12.24 9.24
N THR A 22 3.62 -10.93 9.21
CA THR A 22 2.69 -9.93 9.72
C THR A 22 1.39 -9.85 8.92
N ASP A 23 1.42 -9.95 7.59
CA ASP A 23 0.22 -9.86 6.76
C ASP A 23 -0.76 -11.02 7.04
N VAL A 24 -0.24 -12.25 7.08
CA VAL A 24 -1.03 -13.45 7.44
C VAL A 24 -1.48 -13.38 8.90
N GLY A 25 -0.64 -12.89 9.81
CA GLY A 25 -0.98 -12.70 11.22
C GLY A 25 -2.12 -11.71 11.41
N VAL A 26 -2.02 -10.52 10.80
CA VAL A 26 -3.02 -9.45 10.86
C VAL A 26 -4.35 -9.90 10.26
N SER A 27 -4.33 -10.57 9.12
CA SER A 27 -5.57 -11.09 8.50
C SER A 27 -6.22 -12.18 9.35
N THR A 28 -5.44 -13.07 9.98
CA THR A 28 -5.95 -14.12 10.89
C THR A 28 -6.55 -13.54 12.17
N ILE A 29 -5.84 -12.63 12.85
CA ILE A 29 -6.32 -11.96 14.06
C ILE A 29 -7.57 -11.14 13.74
N SER A 30 -7.57 -10.40 12.62
CA SER A 30 -8.72 -9.61 12.19
C SER A 30 -9.93 -10.51 11.91
N LYS A 31 -9.73 -11.67 11.27
CA LYS A 31 -10.83 -12.63 11.07
C LYS A 31 -11.38 -13.15 12.39
N ALA A 32 -10.51 -13.52 13.33
CA ALA A 32 -10.92 -13.99 14.65
C ALA A 32 -11.71 -12.93 15.43
N ALA A 33 -11.23 -11.68 15.43
CA ALA A 33 -11.90 -10.57 16.12
C ALA A 33 -13.27 -10.23 15.47
N LEU A 34 -13.35 -10.23 14.14
CA LEU A 34 -14.61 -10.02 13.42
C LEU A 34 -15.61 -11.16 13.63
N ALA A 35 -15.13 -12.40 13.82
CA ALA A 35 -15.98 -13.55 14.13
C ALA A 35 -16.60 -13.47 15.53
N GLN A 36 -15.93 -12.82 16.49
CA GLN A 36 -16.46 -12.52 17.82
C GLN A 36 -17.44 -11.34 17.85
N GLY A 37 -17.85 -10.83 16.68
CA GLY A 37 -18.84 -9.75 16.56
C GLY A 37 -18.24 -8.34 16.56
N MET A 38 -16.90 -8.20 16.53
CA MET A 38 -16.27 -6.88 16.44
C MET A 38 -16.62 -6.17 15.13
N SER A 39 -16.88 -4.86 15.21
CA SER A 39 -17.13 -4.04 14.02
C SER A 39 -15.83 -3.77 13.26
N LYS A 40 -15.89 -3.82 11.93
CA LYS A 40 -14.75 -3.56 11.04
C LYS A 40 -14.15 -2.17 11.27
N TYR A 41 -15.00 -1.17 11.51
CA TYR A 41 -14.56 0.21 11.76
C TYR A 41 -13.72 0.33 13.04
N VAL A 42 -14.07 -0.42 14.10
CA VAL A 42 -13.31 -0.41 15.35
C VAL A 42 -11.91 -0.98 15.13
N SER A 43 -11.80 -2.06 14.34
CA SER A 43 -10.50 -2.61 13.95
C SER A 43 -9.64 -1.58 13.22
N VAL A 44 -10.20 -0.89 12.21
CA VAL A 44 -9.50 0.14 11.43
C VAL A 44 -8.97 1.26 12.32
N VAL A 45 -9.79 1.74 13.27
CA VAL A 45 -9.38 2.81 14.18
C VAL A 45 -8.23 2.35 15.08
N TYR A 46 -8.28 1.12 15.60
CA TYR A 46 -7.19 0.55 16.41
C TYR A 46 -5.87 0.45 15.64
N TYR A 47 -5.88 -0.06 14.41
CA TYR A 47 -4.66 -0.16 13.60
C TYR A 47 -4.06 1.22 13.30
N ASN A 48 -4.88 2.20 12.92
CA ASN A 48 -4.39 3.55 12.63
C ASN A 48 -3.90 4.28 13.90
N ALA A 49 -4.55 4.07 15.04
CA ALA A 49 -4.09 4.62 16.33
C ALA A 49 -2.74 4.02 16.74
N LEU A 50 -2.57 2.70 16.63
CA LEU A 50 -1.32 2.02 16.94
C LEU A 50 -0.19 2.46 15.98
N ALA A 51 -0.47 2.53 14.68
CA ALA A 51 0.49 3.02 13.68
C ALA A 51 0.95 4.45 14.01
N THR A 52 0.01 5.32 14.38
CA THR A 52 0.32 6.70 14.80
C THR A 52 1.20 6.71 16.05
N LEU A 53 0.90 5.87 17.05
CA LEU A 53 1.66 5.79 18.29
C LEU A 53 3.10 5.28 18.07
N ILE A 54 3.30 4.36 17.14
CA ILE A 54 4.63 3.86 16.76
C ILE A 54 5.40 4.90 15.94
N LEU A 55 4.72 5.65 15.06
CA LEU A 55 5.35 6.65 14.20
C LEU A 55 5.67 7.96 14.94
N LEU A 56 4.90 8.28 15.99
CA LEU A 56 5.05 9.48 16.81
C LEU A 56 6.47 9.64 17.40
N PRO A 57 7.08 8.65 18.10
CA PRO A 57 8.43 8.79 18.64
C PRO A 57 9.47 8.99 17.53
N TYR A 58 9.33 8.28 16.40
CA TYR A 58 10.22 8.47 15.25
C TYR A 58 10.17 9.92 14.76
N PHE A 59 8.96 10.47 14.65
CA PHE A 59 8.77 11.86 14.25
C PHE A 59 9.35 12.86 15.26
N ILE A 60 9.27 12.61 16.56
CA ILE A 60 9.82 13.51 17.59
C ILE A 60 11.36 13.52 17.55
N PHE A 61 12.00 12.35 17.44
CA PHE A 61 13.46 12.24 17.53
C PHE A 61 14.22 12.54 16.22
N HIS A 62 13.62 12.31 15.04
CA HIS A 62 14.33 12.44 13.75
C HIS A 62 14.06 13.74 12.98
N ARG A 63 13.23 14.66 13.48
CA ARG A 63 12.78 15.83 12.71
C ARG A 63 13.83 16.96 12.69
N LYS A 64 14.73 16.95 11.69
CA LYS A 64 15.75 18.00 11.49
C LYS A 64 15.35 19.13 10.53
N LYS A 65 14.39 18.95 9.62
CA LYS A 65 13.92 20.00 8.69
C LYS A 65 12.41 19.91 8.47
N ARG A 66 11.72 21.04 8.56
CA ARG A 66 10.28 21.15 8.24
C ARG A 66 10.13 21.42 6.75
N ALA A 67 9.57 20.46 5.99
CA ALA A 67 9.11 20.73 4.64
C ALA A 67 7.86 21.65 4.71
N PRO A 68 7.77 22.70 3.87
CA PRO A 68 6.59 23.54 3.82
C PRO A 68 5.39 22.72 3.33
N ILE A 69 4.28 22.77 4.07
CA ILE A 69 3.03 22.10 3.70
C ILE A 69 2.27 23.04 2.77
N THR A 70 2.28 22.75 1.47
CA THR A 70 1.45 23.43 0.47
C THR A 70 0.06 22.80 0.40
N LEU A 71 -0.96 23.58 0.01
CA LEU A 71 -2.33 23.08 -0.16
C LEU A 71 -2.42 21.90 -1.14
N SER A 72 -1.61 21.91 -2.21
CA SER A 72 -1.52 20.79 -3.15
C SER A 72 -1.10 19.48 -2.46
N LEU A 73 -0.12 19.52 -1.56
CA LEU A 73 0.29 18.34 -0.80
C LEU A 73 -0.82 17.87 0.14
N LEU A 74 -1.55 18.80 0.77
CA LEU A 74 -2.66 18.46 1.64
C LEU A 74 -3.77 17.71 0.88
N VAL A 75 -4.11 18.17 -0.32
CA VAL A 75 -5.08 17.48 -1.20
C VAL A 75 -4.58 16.09 -1.58
N ILE A 76 -3.30 15.94 -1.93
CA ILE A 76 -2.72 14.63 -2.27
C ILE A 76 -2.79 13.68 -1.06
N PHE A 77 -2.38 14.13 0.14
CA PHE A 77 -2.47 13.33 1.34
C PHE A 77 -3.90 12.96 1.70
N PHE A 78 -4.84 13.89 1.51
CA PHE A 78 -6.26 13.64 1.74
C PHE A 78 -6.80 12.57 0.80
N LEU A 79 -6.53 12.66 -0.49
CA LEU A 79 -6.94 11.65 -1.47
C LEU A 79 -6.30 10.29 -1.19
N LEU A 80 -5.02 10.27 -0.81
CA LEU A 80 -4.31 9.04 -0.45
C LEU A 80 -4.88 8.39 0.81
N ALA A 81 -5.19 9.19 1.84
CA ALA A 81 -5.82 8.72 3.07
C ALA A 81 -7.25 8.21 2.84
N LEU A 82 -8.03 8.88 1.98
CA LEU A 82 -9.38 8.45 1.61
C LEU A 82 -9.35 7.09 0.87
N ASN A 83 -8.45 6.95 -0.09
CA ASN A 83 -8.27 5.70 -0.83
C ASN A 83 -7.81 4.57 0.11
N GLY A 84 -6.80 4.83 0.94
CA GLY A 84 -6.31 3.86 1.93
C GLY A 84 -7.37 3.41 2.94
N SER A 85 -8.16 4.35 3.48
CA SER A 85 -9.23 4.04 4.45
C SER A 85 -10.33 3.18 3.82
N THR A 86 -10.72 3.50 2.58
CA THR A 86 -11.70 2.72 1.82
C THR A 86 -11.18 1.32 1.55
N GLY A 87 -9.91 1.20 1.14
CA GLY A 87 -9.23 -0.07 0.94
C GLY A 87 -9.18 -0.93 2.21
N GLN A 88 -8.86 -0.35 3.36
CA GLN A 88 -8.83 -1.07 4.64
C GLN A 88 -10.21 -1.64 5.05
N ILE A 89 -11.28 -0.86 4.85
CA ILE A 89 -12.65 -1.32 5.15
C ILE A 89 -13.08 -2.44 4.20
N LEU A 90 -12.75 -2.31 2.92
CA LEU A 90 -12.99 -3.35 1.92
C LEU A 90 -12.19 -4.62 2.24
N PHE A 91 -10.93 -4.49 2.63
CA PHE A 91 -10.08 -5.60 3.03
C PHE A 91 -10.67 -6.36 4.23
N LEU A 92 -11.03 -5.67 5.31
CA LEU A 92 -11.66 -6.32 6.47
C LEU A 92 -13.02 -6.95 6.12
N THR A 93 -13.73 -6.38 5.14
CA THR A 93 -14.95 -6.99 4.60
C THR A 93 -14.63 -8.28 3.84
N ALA A 94 -13.61 -8.26 2.99
CA ALA A 94 -13.15 -9.41 2.24
C ALA A 94 -12.67 -10.53 3.19
N VAL A 95 -11.88 -10.20 4.21
CA VAL A 95 -11.38 -11.15 5.22
C VAL A 95 -12.52 -11.75 6.05
N LYS A 96 -13.58 -10.98 6.34
CA LYS A 96 -14.77 -11.51 7.03
C LYS A 96 -15.50 -12.55 6.18
N LEU A 97 -15.59 -12.31 4.88
CA LEU A 97 -16.29 -13.19 3.94
C LEU A 97 -15.42 -14.36 3.46
N SER A 98 -14.09 -14.24 3.53
CA SER A 98 -13.13 -15.19 2.97
C SER A 98 -12.18 -15.79 4.01
N SER A 99 -11.15 -16.53 3.58
CA SER A 99 -10.11 -17.09 4.45
C SER A 99 -8.81 -16.26 4.38
N PRO A 100 -7.98 -16.25 5.45
CA PRO A 100 -6.67 -15.61 5.41
C PRO A 100 -5.78 -16.15 4.27
N THR A 101 -5.91 -17.44 3.95
CA THR A 101 -5.21 -18.08 2.83
C THR A 101 -5.63 -17.50 1.47
N LEU A 102 -6.92 -17.23 1.25
CA LEU A 102 -7.37 -16.59 0.02
C LEU A 102 -6.80 -15.17 -0.10
N SER A 103 -6.76 -14.42 1.01
CA SER A 103 -6.18 -13.08 1.05
C SER A 103 -4.70 -13.09 0.62
N SER A 104 -3.91 -14.01 1.17
CA SER A 104 -2.50 -14.18 0.79
C SER A 104 -2.35 -14.61 -0.68
N ALA A 105 -3.20 -15.49 -1.18
CA ALA A 105 -3.19 -15.87 -2.59
C ALA A 105 -3.50 -14.70 -3.54
N MET A 106 -4.40 -13.79 -3.15
CA MET A 106 -4.70 -12.58 -3.93
C MET A 106 -3.55 -11.57 -3.91
N ALA A 107 -2.77 -11.50 -2.82
CA ALA A 107 -1.59 -10.64 -2.76
C ALA A 107 -0.57 -10.98 -3.85
N ASN A 108 -0.45 -12.27 -4.21
CA ASN A 108 0.41 -12.72 -5.32
C ASN A 108 -0.05 -12.22 -6.70
N LEU A 109 -1.31 -11.81 -6.85
CA LEU A 109 -1.83 -11.26 -8.09
C LEU A 109 -1.53 -9.76 -8.25
N ILE A 110 -1.20 -9.06 -7.16
CA ILE A 110 -0.86 -7.63 -7.19
C ILE A 110 0.23 -7.31 -8.22
N PRO A 111 1.39 -8.00 -8.27
CA PRO A 111 2.41 -7.72 -9.29
C PRO A 111 1.92 -8.02 -10.71
N ILE A 112 1.05 -9.02 -10.89
CA ILE A 112 0.48 -9.38 -12.20
C ILE A 112 -0.44 -8.27 -12.71
N PHE A 113 -1.36 -7.80 -11.86
CA PHE A 113 -2.25 -6.68 -12.20
C PHE A 113 -1.47 -5.39 -12.43
N THR A 114 -0.44 -5.13 -11.63
CA THR A 114 0.43 -3.96 -11.80
C THR A 114 1.13 -3.98 -13.16
N PHE A 115 1.65 -5.14 -13.57
CA PHE A 115 2.28 -5.32 -14.88
C PHE A 115 1.28 -5.13 -16.03
N LEU A 116 0.09 -5.71 -15.93
CA LEU A 116 -0.97 -5.52 -16.93
C LEU A 116 -1.38 -4.06 -17.07
N LEU A 117 -1.57 -3.36 -15.95
CA LEU A 117 -1.90 -1.94 -15.95
C LEU A 117 -0.77 -1.13 -16.60
N ALA A 118 0.49 -1.43 -16.27
CA ALA A 118 1.64 -0.78 -16.88
C ALA A 118 1.68 -0.98 -18.41
N LEU A 119 1.38 -2.19 -18.90
CA LEU A 119 1.28 -2.46 -20.35
C LEU A 119 0.17 -1.65 -21.01
N ILE A 120 -1.02 -1.62 -20.40
CA ILE A 120 -2.17 -0.85 -20.91
C ILE A 120 -1.83 0.64 -20.96
N THR A 121 -1.28 1.20 -19.88
CA THR A 121 -0.89 2.61 -19.83
C THR A 121 0.24 2.93 -20.82
N SER A 122 1.17 2.00 -21.03
CA SER A 122 2.24 2.15 -22.03
C SER A 122 1.68 2.24 -23.45
N VAL A 123 0.72 1.36 -23.80
CA VAL A 123 0.04 1.37 -25.11
C VAL A 123 -0.81 2.63 -25.26
N VAL A 124 -1.64 2.96 -24.28
CA VAL A 124 -2.51 4.16 -24.31
C VAL A 124 -1.66 5.44 -24.39
N GLY A 125 -0.58 5.53 -23.62
CA GLY A 125 0.36 6.64 -23.69
C GLY A 125 1.00 6.77 -25.06
N SER A 126 1.42 5.65 -25.67
CA SER A 126 1.97 5.63 -27.03
C SER A 126 0.95 6.09 -28.08
N ILE A 127 -0.32 5.70 -27.95
CA ILE A 127 -1.41 6.12 -28.84
C ILE A 127 -1.73 7.61 -28.67
N ILE A 128 -1.83 8.11 -27.44
CA ILE A 128 -2.08 9.54 -27.16
C ILE A 128 -0.95 10.40 -27.72
N ILE A 129 0.30 9.97 -27.56
CA ILE A 129 1.46 10.66 -28.14
C ILE A 129 1.38 10.62 -29.67
N ALA A 130 1.12 9.47 -30.29
CA ALA A 130 1.00 9.35 -31.74
C ALA A 130 -0.15 10.19 -32.32
N LEU A 131 -1.30 10.24 -31.65
CA LEU A 131 -2.42 11.11 -32.01
C LEU A 131 -2.10 12.59 -31.79
N GLY A 132 -1.41 12.95 -30.71
CA GLY A 132 -0.93 14.31 -30.47
C GLY A 132 0.08 14.77 -31.54
N PHE A 133 0.97 13.88 -31.98
CA PHE A 133 1.88 14.12 -33.10
C PHE A 133 1.15 14.24 -34.45
N THR A 134 0.10 13.43 -34.66
CA THR A 134 -0.70 13.47 -35.89
C THR A 134 -1.54 14.75 -35.98
N VAL A 135 -2.15 15.19 -34.87
CA VAL A 135 -2.86 16.47 -34.77
C VAL A 135 -1.90 17.64 -34.96
N SER A 136 -0.68 17.58 -34.42
CA SER A 136 0.34 18.62 -34.63
C SER A 136 0.88 18.69 -36.06
N CYS A 137 0.71 17.64 -36.89
CA CYS A 137 1.20 17.60 -38.27
C CYS A 137 0.11 18.00 -39.29
N GLY A 138 -1.17 17.99 -38.90
CA GLY A 138 -2.31 18.34 -39.75
C GLY A 138 -2.74 19.81 -39.71
N ASP A 139 -2.07 20.65 -38.92
CA ASP A 139 -2.37 22.09 -38.76
C ASP A 139 -1.31 22.99 -39.44
N LYS A 140 -0.72 22.52 -40.54
CA LYS A 140 0.14 23.31 -41.44
C LYS A 140 -0.34 23.20 -42.88
#